data_AF-A0A934MRP1-F1
#
_entry.id   AF-A0A934MRP1-F1
#
_cell.length_a   1.000
_cell.length_b   1.000
_cell.length_c   1.000
_cell.angle_alpha   90.00
_cell.angle_beta   90.00
_cell.angle_gamma   90.00
#
_symmetry.space_group_name_H-M   'P 1'
#
loop_
_entity.id
_entity.type
_entity.pdbx_description
1 polymer ?
#
loop_
_entity_poly.entity_id
_entity_poly.type
_entity_poly.pdbx_seq_one_letter_code
_entity_poly.pdbx_strand_id
1 'polypeptide(L)'
;MGQPQAPAAPTIAAPAQGSQINTPKPRITGTAEPNSTVTVSLNGIEHRVTANNSEAWSYIPEQSLVSASSLKVRATDQAGNVAP
;
A
#
# COMPACT_ATOMS: atom_id res chain seq x y z
N MET A 1 -20.99 11.44 -18.07
CA MET A 1 -20.38 10.19 -17.57
C MET A 1 -18.93 10.52 -17.28
N GLY A 2 -18.55 10.66 -16.01
CA GLY A 2 -17.17 10.99 -15.64
C GLY A 2 -16.27 9.82 -16.00
N GLN A 3 -15.13 10.10 -16.64
CA GLN A 3 -14.13 9.06 -16.90
C GLN A 3 -13.70 8.44 -15.57
N PRO A 4 -13.37 7.14 -15.52
CA PRO A 4 -12.69 6.55 -14.38
C PRO A 4 -11.42 7.37 -14.13
N GLN A 5 -11.36 8.08 -13.00
CA GLN A 5 -10.15 8.77 -12.61
C GLN A 5 -9.19 7.70 -12.11
N ALA A 6 -7.98 7.65 -12.69
CA ALA A 6 -6.94 6.82 -12.12
C ALA A 6 -6.68 7.27 -10.68
N PRO A 7 -6.58 6.34 -9.71
CA PRO A 7 -6.31 6.71 -8.33
C PRO A 7 -5.03 7.52 -8.29
N ALA A 8 -4.96 8.49 -7.38
CA ALA A 8 -3.68 9.05 -7.01
C ALA A 8 -2.72 7.91 -6.63
N ALA A 9 -1.49 7.97 -7.17
CA ALA A 9 -0.46 6.98 -6.85
C ALA A 9 -0.30 6.91 -5.33
N PRO A 10 -0.36 5.71 -4.72
CA PRO A 10 -0.18 5.61 -3.30
C PRO A 10 1.23 6.05 -2.95
N THR A 11 1.36 6.92 -1.95
CA THR A 11 2.67 7.21 -1.38
C THR A 11 2.92 6.32 -0.18
N ILE A 12 4.17 5.97 0.07
CA ILE A 12 4.56 5.30 1.32
C ILE A 12 5.27 6.32 2.18
N ALA A 13 4.69 6.62 3.34
CA ALA A 13 5.28 7.53 4.32
C ALA A 13 6.42 6.85 5.07
N ALA A 14 6.18 5.63 5.57
CA ALA A 14 7.22 4.84 6.20
C ALA A 14 6.84 3.35 6.22
N PRO A 15 7.82 2.45 6.08
CA PRO A 15 9.15 2.67 5.49
C PRO A 15 9.05 2.95 3.97
N ALA A 16 9.99 3.70 3.39
CA ALA A 16 9.89 4.15 1.99
C ALA A 16 9.83 2.98 0.98
N GLN A 17 9.16 3.19 -0.16
CA GLN A 17 9.07 2.20 -1.25
C GLN A 17 10.45 1.69 -1.67
N GLY A 18 10.58 0.36 -1.80
CA GLY A 18 11.86 -0.28 -2.12
C GLY A 18 12.85 -0.37 -0.96
N SER A 19 12.53 0.13 0.24
CA SER A 19 13.38 -0.06 1.41
C SER A 19 13.42 -1.53 1.84
N GLN A 20 14.59 -1.98 2.29
CA GLN A 20 14.73 -3.26 2.98
C GLN A 20 14.14 -3.14 4.39
N ILE A 21 13.06 -3.88 4.62
CA ILE A 21 12.49 -4.03 5.94
C ILE A 21 13.34 -5.03 6.74
N ASN A 22 14.02 -4.60 7.79
CA ASN A 22 14.77 -5.48 8.71
C ASN A 22 14.03 -5.73 10.05
N THR A 23 12.82 -5.17 10.19
CA THR A 23 11.97 -5.36 11.36
C THR A 23 11.00 -6.51 11.10
N PRO A 24 10.76 -7.43 12.05
CA PRO A 24 9.87 -8.56 11.82
C PRO A 24 8.43 -8.13 11.52
N LYS A 25 7.95 -7.05 12.15
CA LYS A 25 6.59 -6.50 11.95
C LYS A 25 6.66 -4.99 11.75
N PRO A 26 7.04 -4.50 10.56
CA PRO A 26 7.01 -3.08 10.28
C PRO A 26 5.56 -2.57 10.35
N ARG A 27 5.37 -1.38 10.90
CA ARG A 27 4.17 -0.61 10.56
C ARG A 27 4.45 0.10 9.25
N ILE A 28 3.67 -0.25 8.22
CA ILE A 28 3.69 0.40 6.92
C ILE A 28 2.57 1.43 6.91
N THR A 29 2.89 2.66 6.54
CA THR A 29 1.95 3.76 6.45
C THR A 29 2.15 4.49 5.13
N GLY A 30 1.09 5.13 4.66
CA GLY A 30 1.15 5.91 3.44
C GLY A 30 -0.14 6.66 3.19
N THR A 31 -0.19 7.30 2.02
CA THR A 31 -1.39 7.93 1.51
C THR A 31 -1.87 7.28 0.23
N ALA A 32 -3.17 7.35 -0.02
CA ALA A 32 -3.80 6.95 -1.27
C ALA A 32 -5.19 7.62 -1.33
N GLU A 33 -5.79 7.67 -2.51
CA GLU A 33 -7.12 8.24 -2.68
C GLU A 33 -8.15 7.58 -1.73
N PRO A 34 -9.08 8.34 -1.12
CA PRO A 34 -10.04 7.80 -0.17
C PRO A 34 -10.84 6.65 -0.75
N ASN A 35 -11.07 5.60 0.06
CA ASN A 35 -11.83 4.41 -0.34
C ASN A 35 -11.17 3.57 -1.46
N SER A 36 -9.97 3.93 -1.92
CA SER A 36 -9.19 3.09 -2.81
C SER A 36 -8.59 1.90 -2.07
N THR A 37 -8.38 0.80 -2.80
CA THR A 37 -7.72 -0.40 -2.31
C THR A 37 -6.23 -0.30 -2.56
N VAL A 38 -5.45 -0.22 -1.48
CA VAL A 38 -3.99 -0.27 -1.51
C VAL A 38 -3.53 -1.72 -1.40
N THR A 39 -2.78 -2.19 -2.39
CA THR A 39 -2.12 -3.49 -2.40
C THR A 39 -0.68 -3.31 -1.96
N VAL A 40 -0.36 -3.83 -0.78
CA VAL A 40 0.97 -3.90 -0.18
C VAL A 40 1.57 -5.26 -0.49
N SER A 41 2.67 -5.28 -1.25
CA SER A 41 3.38 -6.48 -1.63
C SER A 41 4.67 -6.60 -0.81
N LEU A 42 4.76 -7.64 0.01
CA LEU A 42 5.91 -7.96 0.88
C LEU A 42 6.46 -9.33 0.51
N ASN A 43 7.71 -9.38 0.04
CA ASN A 43 8.36 -10.63 -0.40
C ASN A 43 7.53 -11.41 -1.46
N GLY A 44 6.78 -10.69 -2.30
CA GLY A 44 5.88 -11.27 -3.32
C GLY A 44 4.50 -11.70 -2.78
N ILE A 45 4.24 -11.57 -1.48
CA ILE A 45 2.91 -11.80 -0.89
C ILE A 45 2.14 -10.48 -0.91
N GLU A 46 0.95 -10.50 -1.52
CA GLU A 46 0.08 -9.33 -1.62
C GLU A 46 -0.92 -9.26 -0.46
N HIS A 47 -1.05 -8.07 0.11
CA HIS A 47 -1.99 -7.74 1.18
C HIS A 47 -2.79 -6.51 0.75
N ARG A 48 -4.10 -6.52 0.99
CA ARG A 48 -4.97 -5.40 0.63
C ARG A 48 -5.40 -4.64 1.88
N VAL A 49 -5.30 -3.32 1.80
CA VAL A 49 -5.77 -2.38 2.82
C VAL A 49 -6.52 -1.26 2.13
N THR A 50 -7.65 -0.84 2.68
CA THR A 50 -8.41 0.29 2.13
C THR A 50 -7.90 1.59 2.73
N ALA A 51 -7.70 2.60 1.87
CA ALA A 51 -7.40 3.95 2.32
C ALA A 51 -8.63 4.57 2.99
N ASN A 52 -8.42 5.18 4.15
CA ASN A 52 -9.48 5.82 4.89
C ASN A 52 -9.92 7.14 4.23
N ASN A 53 -10.98 7.75 4.77
CA ASN A 53 -11.53 9.00 4.22
C ASN A 53 -10.62 10.23 4.42
N SER A 54 -9.48 10.06 5.09
CA SER A 54 -8.43 11.07 5.28
C SER A 54 -7.21 10.80 4.40
N GLU A 55 -7.40 10.04 3.31
CA GLU A 55 -6.35 9.70 2.34
C GLU A 55 -5.19 8.90 2.93
N ALA A 56 -5.37 8.28 4.10
CA ALA A 56 -4.33 7.58 4.81
C ALA A 56 -4.62 6.08 4.91
N TRP A 57 -3.56 5.27 4.89
CA TRP A 57 -3.65 3.83 5.10
C TRP A 57 -2.51 3.35 5.99
N SER A 58 -2.73 2.24 6.68
CA SER A 58 -1.69 1.57 7.45
C SER A 58 -1.86 0.07 7.43
N TYR A 59 -0.76 -0.65 7.26
CA TYR A 59 -0.70 -2.10 7.27
C TYR A 59 0.38 -2.59 8.25
N ILE A 60 0.05 -3.61 9.03
CA ILE A 60 1.00 -4.31 9.90
C ILE A 60 0.93 -5.79 9.53
N PRO A 61 2.06 -6.41 9.12
CA PRO A 61 2.11 -7.84 8.87
C PRO A 61 1.77 -8.65 10.14
N GLU A 62 0.86 -9.61 10.02
CA GLU A 62 0.53 -10.53 11.12
C GLU A 62 1.68 -11.51 11.39
N GLN A 63 2.34 -11.94 10.32
CA GLN A 63 3.51 -12.82 10.35
C GLN A 63 4.80 -12.01 10.37
N SER A 64 5.80 -12.52 11.10
CA SER A 64 7.13 -11.92 11.06
C SER A 64 7.75 -12.09 9.69
N LEU A 65 8.20 -10.97 9.12
CA LEU A 65 9.13 -10.96 8.00
C LEU A 65 10.47 -11.51 8.50
N VAL A 66 10.82 -12.72 8.05
CA VAL A 66 12.03 -13.44 8.49
C VAL A 66 13.31 -12.96 7.81
N SER A 67 13.19 -12.17 6.75
CA SER A 67 14.30 -11.66 5.93
C SER A 67 14.01 -10.25 5.41
N ALA A 68 15.06 -9.57 4.94
CA ALA A 68 14.93 -8.29 4.26
C ALA A 68 13.89 -8.37 3.14
N SER A 69 12.74 -7.73 3.37
CA SER A 69 11.59 -7.83 2.46
C SER A 69 11.56 -6.61 1.54
N SER A 70 11.39 -6.85 0.23
CA SER A 70 11.14 -5.76 -0.73
C SER A 70 9.70 -5.27 -0.57
N LEU A 71 9.53 -3.99 -0.25
CA LEU A 71 8.23 -3.34 -0.16
C LEU A 71 7.84 -2.73 -1.52
N LYS A 72 6.68 -3.16 -2.04
CA LYS A 72 6.01 -2.50 -3.17
C LYS A 72 4.57 -2.16 -2.78
N VAL A 73 4.08 -1.02 -3.20
CA VAL A 73 2.70 -0.61 -2.94
C VAL A 73 2.05 -0.14 -4.23
N ARG A 74 0.77 -0.44 -4.40
CA ARG A 74 -0.06 0.00 -5.54
C ARG A 74 -1.46 0.33 -5.06
N ALA A 75 -2.14 1.28 -5.69
CA ALA A 75 -3.53 1.60 -5.35
C ALA A 75 -4.45 1.25 -6.52
N THR A 76 -5.64 0.79 -6.19
CA THR A 76 -6.73 0.52 -7.12
C THR A 76 -7.96 1.29 -6.67
N ASP A 77 -8.51 2.15 -7.54
CA ASP A 77 -9.72 2.90 -7.20
C ASP A 77 -10.98 2.04 -7.33
N GLN A 78 -12.14 2.60 -6.96
CA GLN A 78 -13.42 1.89 -7.00
C GLN A 78 -13.86 1.48 -8.41
N ALA A 79 -13.40 2.19 -9.45
CA ALA A 79 -13.63 1.86 -10.86
C ALA A 79 -12.58 0.88 -11.43
N GLY A 80 -11.57 0.48 -10.64
CA GLY A 80 -10.61 -0.56 -10.99
C GLY A 80 -9.35 -0.10 -11.73
N ASN A 81 -9.09 1.20 -11.83
CA ASN A 81 -7.83 1.71 -12.36
C ASN A 81 -6.72 1.52 -11.33
N VAL A 82 -5.49 1.29 -11.80
CA VAL A 82 -4.35 0.95 -10.92
C VAL A 82 -3.23 1.97 -11.09
N ALA A 83 -2.69 2.46 -9.97
CA ALA A 83 -1.50 3.31 -9.92
C ALA A 83 -0.33 2.62 -9.19
N PRO A 84 0.90 2.66 -9.75
CA PRO A 84 2.10 2.06 -9.16
C PRO A 84 2.78 2.93 -8.09
#